data_AF-A0A9P4MS07-F1
#
_entry.id   AF-A0A9P4MS07-F1
#
_cell.length_a   1.000
_cell.length_b   1.000
_cell.length_c   1.000
_cell.angle_alpha   90.00
_cell.angle_beta   90.00
_cell.angle_gamma   90.00
#
_symmetry.space_group_name_H-M   'P 1'
#
loop_
_entity.id
_entity.type
_entity.pdbx_description
1 polymer ?
#
loop_
_entity_poly.entity_id
_entity_poly.type
_entity_poly.pdbx_seq_one_letter_code
_entity_poly.pdbx_strand_id
1 'polypeptide(L)'
;MQAPLRTIFHGLEGTWQLRRSLNSKLLGFPSGTFTGTATFSPSDAFNKSSYLYHEIGTLTTDQGFQLTANRKYIYCYSPEDAKLSAWFVKDVDGKDDVDYLYHELEFHFEHDRWIAKADHLCENDMYWAFYDFRLDAAGDSLLMWGLKHQVKGPEKDYSSDTVYTREDQAQATNSASNSLRCMGY
;
A
#
# COMPACT_ATOMS: atom_id res chain seq x y z
N MET A 1 -11.72 -20.27 -1.84
CA MET A 1 -10.44 -20.45 -1.13
C MET A 1 -10.39 -19.41 -0.02
N GLN A 2 -9.94 -19.75 1.19
CA GLN A 2 -9.78 -18.77 2.27
C GLN A 2 -8.43 -18.06 2.13
N ALA A 3 -8.42 -16.73 2.31
CA ALA A 3 -7.18 -15.95 2.20
C ALA A 3 -6.19 -16.33 3.31
N PRO A 4 -4.89 -16.50 3.00
CA PRO A 4 -3.84 -16.79 3.97
C PRO A 4 -3.43 -15.50 4.68
N LEU A 5 -4.37 -14.88 5.41
CA LEU A 5 -4.20 -13.56 6.01
C LEU A 5 -3.00 -13.47 6.93
N ARG A 6 -2.75 -14.52 7.72
CA ARG A 6 -1.58 -14.61 8.58
C ARG A 6 -0.28 -14.55 7.77
N THR A 7 -0.19 -15.30 6.67
CA THR A 7 0.99 -15.30 5.80
C THR A 7 1.18 -13.94 5.14
N ILE A 8 0.10 -13.35 4.63
CA ILE A 8 0.15 -12.01 4.01
C ILE A 8 0.61 -10.98 5.04
N PHE A 9 0.01 -10.95 6.22
CA PHE A 9 0.33 -9.99 7.27
C PHE A 9 1.77 -10.11 7.74
N HIS A 10 2.23 -11.30 8.13
CA HIS A 10 3.64 -11.49 8.53
C HIS A 10 4.60 -11.19 7.37
N GLY A 11 4.18 -11.49 6.14
CA GLY A 11 4.92 -11.18 4.94
C GLY A 11 5.17 -9.68 4.73
N LEU A 12 4.34 -8.79 5.28
CA LEU A 12 4.54 -7.33 5.17
C LEU A 12 5.76 -6.84 5.95
N GLU A 13 6.17 -7.55 7.01
CA GLU A 13 7.20 -7.08 7.94
C GLU A 13 8.52 -6.70 7.24
N GLY A 14 9.19 -5.68 7.78
CA GLY A 14 10.48 -5.21 7.32
C GLY A 14 10.36 -4.18 6.19
N THR A 15 11.40 -4.11 5.36
CA THR A 15 11.60 -3.02 4.41
C THR A 15 11.27 -3.44 2.99
N TRP A 16 10.67 -2.51 2.25
CA TRP A 16 10.25 -2.64 0.86
C TRP A 16 10.74 -1.44 0.04
N GLN A 17 11.27 -1.71 -1.14
CA GLN A 17 11.45 -0.72 -2.18
C GLN A 17 10.08 -0.42 -2.79
N LEU A 18 9.78 0.85 -2.94
CA LEU A 18 8.48 1.35 -3.36
C LEU A 18 8.67 2.20 -4.62
N ARG A 19 7.90 1.85 -5.67
CA ARG A 19 7.72 2.68 -6.85
C ARG A 19 6.24 2.89 -7.10
N ARG A 20 5.83 4.15 -7.21
CA ARG A 20 4.44 4.53 -7.43
C ARG A 20 4.32 5.45 -8.63
N SER A 21 3.46 5.10 -9.57
CA SER A 21 3.01 6.00 -10.63
C SER A 21 1.78 6.77 -10.14
N LEU A 22 1.79 8.09 -10.29
CA LEU A 22 0.69 8.98 -9.93
C LEU A 22 0.17 9.66 -11.20
N ASN A 23 -1.13 9.56 -11.45
CA ASN A 23 -1.79 10.17 -12.59
C ASN A 23 -3.00 10.97 -12.12
N SER A 24 -2.91 12.29 -12.19
CA SER A 24 -3.99 13.22 -11.87
C SER A 24 -4.73 13.67 -13.14
N LYS A 25 -6.06 13.77 -13.06
CA LYS A 25 -6.90 14.37 -14.12
C LYS A 25 -7.14 15.86 -13.91
N LEU A 26 -6.85 16.39 -12.73
CA LEU A 26 -7.04 17.81 -12.43
C LEU A 26 -5.82 18.62 -12.86
N LEU A 27 -6.07 19.74 -13.53
CA LEU A 27 -5.03 20.70 -13.92
C LEU A 27 -4.35 21.29 -12.68
N GLY A 28 -3.03 21.39 -12.72
CA GLY A 28 -2.21 21.91 -11.61
C GLY A 28 -1.85 20.89 -10.53
N PHE A 29 -2.42 19.68 -10.57
CA PHE A 29 -2.03 18.59 -9.66
C PHE A 29 -0.98 17.70 -10.32
N PRO A 30 0.11 17.37 -9.60
CA PRO A 30 1.25 16.70 -10.21
C PRO A 30 0.90 15.25 -10.59
N SER A 31 1.19 14.89 -11.83
CA SER A 31 1.46 13.50 -12.24
C SER A 31 2.96 13.25 -12.19
N GLY A 32 3.36 11.99 -12.00
CA GLY A 32 4.77 11.63 -11.93
C GLY A 32 5.03 10.27 -11.33
N THR A 33 6.30 10.05 -10.96
CA THR A 33 6.74 8.81 -10.32
C THR A 33 7.32 9.12 -8.94
N PHE A 34 6.76 8.48 -7.91
CA PHE A 34 7.33 8.45 -6.57
C PHE A 34 8.20 7.20 -6.41
N THR A 35 9.41 7.40 -5.90
CA THR A 35 10.32 6.30 -5.52
C THR A 35 10.80 6.50 -4.10
N GLY A 36 10.88 5.41 -3.35
CA GLY A 36 11.33 5.46 -1.97
C GLY A 36 11.29 4.11 -1.30
N THR A 37 11.18 4.14 0.02
CA THR A 37 11.19 2.96 0.87
C THR A 37 9.98 2.99 1.78
N ALA A 38 9.38 1.82 2.00
CA ALA A 38 8.37 1.61 3.02
C ALA A 38 8.87 0.58 4.04
N THR A 39 8.66 0.85 5.33
CA THR A 39 8.99 -0.07 6.41
C THR A 39 7.74 -0.42 7.20
N PHE A 40 7.56 -1.71 7.49
CA PHE A 40 6.59 -2.23 8.45
C PHE A 40 7.34 -2.67 9.71
N SER A 41 7.22 -1.91 10.78
CA SER A 41 7.80 -2.23 12.10
C SER A 41 6.72 -2.62 13.09
N PRO A 42 6.97 -3.54 14.05
CA PRO A 42 6.00 -3.87 15.09
C PRO A 42 5.46 -2.62 15.79
N SER A 43 4.15 -2.58 16.03
CA SER A 43 3.46 -1.48 16.74
C SER A 43 2.81 -2.01 18.02
N ASP A 44 2.76 -1.17 19.05
CA ASP A 44 2.07 -1.49 20.30
C ASP A 44 0.53 -1.43 20.18
N ALA A 45 0.02 -0.88 19.08
CA ALA A 45 -1.40 -0.80 18.80
C ALA A 45 -2.06 -2.20 18.68
N PHE A 46 -3.35 -2.26 19.00
CA PHE A 46 -4.17 -3.47 18.89
C PHE A 46 -3.55 -4.69 19.60
N ASN A 47 -3.12 -4.51 20.85
CA ASN A 47 -2.47 -5.56 21.64
C ASN A 47 -1.27 -6.20 20.92
N LYS A 48 -0.44 -5.37 20.25
CA LYS A 48 0.75 -5.81 19.50
C LYS A 48 0.46 -6.71 18.29
N SER A 49 -0.77 -6.68 17.77
CA SER A 49 -1.18 -7.40 16.56
C SER A 49 -1.19 -6.48 15.34
N SER A 50 -0.21 -5.58 15.27
CA SER A 50 -0.14 -4.57 14.22
C SER A 50 1.29 -4.18 13.83
N TYR A 51 1.43 -3.67 12.61
CA TYR A 51 2.65 -3.06 12.12
C TYR A 51 2.40 -1.56 11.83
N LEU A 52 3.33 -0.71 12.25
CA LEU A 52 3.43 0.66 11.77
C LEU A 52 4.08 0.64 10.39
N TYR A 53 3.30 1.02 9.38
CA TYR A 53 3.79 1.37 8.06
C TYR A 53 4.34 2.80 8.07
N HIS A 54 5.53 3.00 7.52
CA HIS A 54 6.09 4.32 7.26
C HIS A 54 6.80 4.32 5.89
N GLU A 55 6.31 5.12 4.95
CA GLU A 55 7.00 5.39 3.68
C GLU A 55 7.70 6.73 3.70
N ILE A 56 8.86 6.80 3.04
CA ILE A 56 9.61 8.02 2.76
C ILE A 56 10.16 7.93 1.34
N GLY A 57 10.08 9.01 0.57
CA GLY A 57 10.63 9.04 -0.78
C GLY A 57 10.40 10.37 -1.48
N THR A 58 10.62 10.36 -2.79
CA THR A 58 10.56 11.55 -3.63
C THR A 58 9.64 11.31 -4.82
N LEU A 59 8.65 12.20 -4.99
CA LEU A 59 7.88 12.33 -6.22
C LEU A 59 8.70 13.18 -7.20
N THR A 60 9.04 12.61 -8.34
CA THR A 60 9.48 13.36 -9.52
C THR A 60 8.29 13.55 -10.44
N THR A 61 7.87 14.80 -10.63
CA THR A 61 6.74 15.13 -11.51
C THR A 61 7.13 15.04 -12.97
N ASP A 62 6.15 14.91 -13.87
CA ASP A 62 6.39 14.89 -15.32
C ASP A 62 7.02 16.19 -15.84
N GLN A 63 6.93 17.27 -15.05
CA GLN A 63 7.57 18.56 -15.33
C GLN A 63 8.98 18.69 -14.71
N GLY A 64 9.49 17.64 -14.07
CA GLY A 64 10.83 17.58 -13.49
C GLY A 64 10.95 18.16 -12.08
N PHE A 65 9.86 18.60 -11.46
CA PHE A 65 9.89 19.03 -10.06
C PHE A 65 10.04 17.84 -9.12
N GLN A 66 10.78 18.01 -8.04
CA GLN A 66 10.98 17.00 -7.02
C GLN A 66 10.35 17.43 -5.71
N LEU A 67 9.56 16.54 -5.11
CA LEU A 67 8.87 16.75 -3.84
C LEU A 67 9.14 15.55 -2.93
N THR A 68 9.72 15.79 -1.76
CA THR A 68 9.86 14.75 -0.73
C THR A 68 8.54 14.58 -0.01
N ALA A 69 8.11 13.34 0.21
CA ALA A 69 6.94 13.03 1.00
C ALA A 69 7.18 11.81 1.89
N ASN A 70 6.41 11.74 2.96
CA ASN A 70 6.30 10.58 3.83
C ASN A 70 4.84 10.35 4.21
N ARG A 71 4.50 9.12 4.59
CA ARG A 71 3.15 8.74 5.05
C ARG A 71 3.25 7.59 6.04
N LYS A 72 2.37 7.59 7.05
CA LYS A 72 2.23 6.50 8.03
C LYS A 72 0.82 5.94 8.06
N TYR A 73 0.72 4.64 8.33
CA TYR A 73 -0.52 3.90 8.60
C TYR A 73 -0.25 2.81 9.63
N ILE A 74 -1.26 2.33 10.34
CA ILE A 74 -1.16 1.11 11.13
C ILE A 74 -1.93 0.00 10.41
N TYR A 75 -1.23 -1.09 10.09
CA TYR A 75 -1.83 -2.31 9.55
C TYR A 75 -2.09 -3.28 10.69
N CYS A 76 -3.34 -3.70 10.85
CA CYS A 76 -3.79 -4.57 11.93
C CYS A 76 -4.32 -5.89 11.38
N TYR A 77 -3.94 -7.00 12.01
CA TYR A 77 -4.50 -8.32 11.75
C TYR A 77 -5.31 -8.78 12.96
N SER A 78 -6.61 -9.03 12.75
CA SER A 78 -7.51 -9.64 13.75
C SER A 78 -7.70 -11.12 13.39
N PRO A 79 -7.12 -12.07 14.15
CA PRO A 79 -7.33 -13.49 13.93
C PRO A 79 -8.77 -13.92 14.22
N GLU A 80 -9.42 -13.29 15.20
CA GLU A 80 -10.78 -13.63 15.64
C GLU A 80 -11.82 -13.28 14.56
N ASP A 81 -11.68 -12.11 13.94
CA ASP A 81 -12.57 -11.66 12.86
C ASP A 81 -12.12 -12.12 11.47
N ALA A 82 -10.93 -12.73 11.38
CA ALA A 82 -10.23 -13.02 10.12
C ALA A 82 -10.17 -11.77 9.20
N LYS A 83 -9.67 -10.66 9.74
CA LYS A 83 -9.60 -9.37 9.03
C LYS A 83 -8.19 -8.80 8.98
N LEU A 84 -7.86 -8.16 7.86
CA LEU A 84 -6.75 -7.21 7.74
C LEU A 84 -7.31 -5.81 7.52
N SER A 85 -6.83 -4.82 8.26
CA SER A 85 -7.28 -3.43 8.17
C SER A 85 -6.12 -2.45 8.21
N ALA A 86 -6.34 -1.27 7.63
CA ALA A 86 -5.42 -0.14 7.68
C ALA A 86 -6.08 1.02 8.42
N TRP A 87 -5.29 1.72 9.24
CA TRP A 87 -5.74 2.78 10.13
C TRP A 87 -4.88 4.03 9.94
N PHE A 88 -5.52 5.19 10.02
CA PHE A 88 -4.80 6.47 10.09
C PHE A 88 -4.01 6.55 11.39
N VAL A 89 -2.91 7.31 11.34
CA VAL A 89 -2.00 7.52 12.46
C VAL A 89 -2.05 8.97 12.86
N LYS A 90 -2.12 9.21 14.17
CA LYS A 90 -1.97 10.54 14.78
C LYS A 90 -0.71 10.55 15.64
N ASP A 91 -0.15 11.74 15.83
CA ASP A 91 0.92 11.97 16.81
C ASP A 91 0.30 12.35 18.16
N VAL A 92 0.68 11.61 19.20
CA VAL A 92 0.34 11.92 20.60
C VAL A 92 1.64 11.99 21.38
N ASP A 93 2.03 13.21 21.77
CA ASP A 93 3.26 13.49 22.52
C ASP A 93 4.54 12.93 21.85
N GLY A 94 4.64 13.05 20.52
CA GLY A 94 5.78 12.57 19.74
C GLY A 94 5.78 11.06 19.51
N LYS A 95 4.65 10.38 19.73
CA LYS A 95 4.46 8.96 19.47
C LYS A 95 3.35 8.73 18.47
N ASP A 96 3.59 7.80 17.54
CA ASP A 96 2.58 7.34 16.60
C ASP A 96 1.52 6.49 17.34
N ASP A 97 0.26 6.88 17.21
CA ASP A 97 -0.89 6.17 17.78
C ASP A 97 -2.02 6.02 16.74
N VAL A 98 -2.94 5.10 17.00
CA VAL A 98 -4.12 4.87 16.16
C VAL A 98 -5.04 6.09 16.20
N ASP A 99 -5.42 6.56 15.02
CA ASP A 99 -6.48 7.56 14.87
C ASP A 99 -7.82 6.85 14.60
N TYR A 100 -8.27 6.80 13.35
CA TYR A 100 -9.50 6.12 12.94
C TYR A 100 -9.26 5.17 11.76
N LEU A 101 -10.24 4.30 11.51
CA LEU A 101 -10.19 3.31 10.45
C LEU A 101 -10.05 3.99 9.09
N TYR A 102 -9.05 3.59 8.32
CA TYR A 102 -9.00 3.93 6.90
C TYR A 102 -9.88 2.95 6.14
N HIS A 103 -9.51 1.67 6.11
CA HIS A 103 -10.36 0.65 5.49
C HIS A 103 -10.08 -0.76 6.01
N GLU A 104 -11.03 -1.67 5.76
CA GLU A 104 -10.86 -3.12 5.94
C GLU A 104 -10.74 -3.79 4.57
N LEU A 105 -9.91 -4.82 4.47
CA LEU A 105 -9.63 -5.50 3.20
C LEU A 105 -10.58 -6.69 2.98
N GLU A 106 -11.27 -6.68 1.85
CA GLU A 106 -12.09 -7.79 1.37
C GLU A 106 -11.31 -8.63 0.36
N PHE A 107 -10.98 -9.87 0.72
CA PHE A 107 -10.11 -10.74 -0.08
C PHE A 107 -10.88 -11.62 -1.06
N HIS A 108 -10.31 -11.77 -2.24
CA HIS A 108 -10.74 -12.70 -3.29
C HIS A 108 -9.52 -13.39 -3.91
N PHE A 109 -9.70 -14.61 -4.41
CA PHE A 109 -8.68 -15.30 -5.18
C PHE A 109 -9.03 -15.23 -6.66
N GLU A 110 -8.15 -14.65 -7.47
CA GLU A 110 -8.40 -14.42 -8.90
C GLU A 110 -7.10 -14.54 -9.68
N HIS A 111 -7.12 -15.26 -10.82
CA HIS A 111 -5.96 -15.41 -11.70
C HIS A 111 -4.67 -15.81 -10.94
N ASP A 112 -4.78 -16.83 -10.08
CA ASP A 112 -3.70 -17.34 -9.23
C ASP A 112 -3.06 -16.31 -8.29
N ARG A 113 -3.81 -15.27 -7.91
CA ARG A 113 -3.36 -14.19 -7.02
C ARG A 113 -4.38 -13.90 -5.93
N TRP A 114 -3.88 -13.40 -4.80
CA TRP A 114 -4.70 -12.88 -3.72
C TRP A 114 -4.94 -11.38 -3.94
N ILE A 115 -6.17 -11.05 -4.27
CA ILE A 115 -6.61 -9.67 -4.49
C ILE A 115 -7.39 -9.23 -3.26
N ALA A 116 -7.21 -7.98 -2.83
CA ALA A 116 -8.12 -7.38 -1.86
C ALA A 116 -8.65 -6.04 -2.33
N LYS A 117 -9.91 -5.76 -2.00
CA LYS A 117 -10.57 -4.49 -2.29
C LYS A 117 -10.96 -3.82 -0.98
N ALA A 118 -10.94 -2.50 -1.00
CA ALA A 118 -11.40 -1.71 0.11
C ALA A 118 -11.84 -0.34 -0.40
N ASP A 119 -12.75 0.32 0.31
CA ASP A 119 -13.12 1.70 0.02
C ASP A 119 -13.26 2.52 1.30
N HIS A 120 -13.13 3.82 1.13
CA HIS A 120 -13.22 4.78 2.21
C HIS A 120 -13.69 6.13 1.67
N LEU A 121 -14.76 6.67 2.25
CA LEU A 121 -15.15 8.05 2.03
C LEU A 121 -14.39 8.93 3.03
N CYS A 122 -13.45 9.73 2.52
CA CYS A 122 -12.77 10.74 3.32
C CYS A 122 -13.37 12.10 2.97
N GLU A 123 -14.18 12.65 3.88
CA GLU A 123 -14.92 13.90 3.68
C GLU A 123 -15.76 13.88 2.39
N ASN A 124 -15.26 14.49 1.31
CA ASN A 124 -15.93 14.59 0.01
C ASN A 124 -15.29 13.72 -1.09
N ASP A 125 -14.24 12.97 -0.74
CA ASP A 125 -13.44 12.20 -1.69
C ASP A 125 -13.62 10.70 -1.43
N MET A 126 -14.04 9.97 -2.47
CA MET A 126 -14.06 8.51 -2.45
C MET A 126 -12.70 7.95 -2.82
N TYR A 127 -12.21 7.03 -1.98
CA TYR A 127 -11.01 6.24 -2.22
C TYR A 127 -11.41 4.80 -2.44
N TRP A 128 -10.99 4.22 -3.56
CA TRP A 128 -11.03 2.77 -3.80
C TRP A 128 -9.60 2.25 -3.81
N ALA A 129 -9.32 1.25 -2.99
CA ALA A 129 -8.04 0.57 -2.91
C ALA A 129 -8.14 -0.84 -3.48
N PHE A 130 -7.12 -1.21 -4.25
CA PHE A 130 -6.98 -2.55 -4.85
C PHE A 130 -5.58 -3.06 -4.54
N TYR A 131 -5.52 -4.14 -3.77
CA TYR A 131 -4.29 -4.82 -3.40
C TYR A 131 -4.08 -6.05 -4.29
N ASP A 132 -2.83 -6.28 -4.70
CA ASP A 132 -2.38 -7.50 -5.39
C ASP A 132 -1.23 -8.11 -4.56
N PHE A 133 -1.51 -9.19 -3.83
CA PHE A 133 -0.53 -9.91 -3.02
C PHE A 133 -0.02 -11.14 -3.77
N ARG A 134 1.31 -11.23 -3.94
CA ARG A 134 1.95 -12.33 -4.68
C ARG A 134 2.77 -13.19 -3.73
N LEU A 135 2.24 -14.38 -3.48
CA LEU A 135 2.92 -15.39 -2.67
C LEU A 135 3.80 -16.27 -3.54
N ASP A 136 4.72 -17.00 -2.91
CA ASP A 136 5.43 -18.10 -3.55
C ASP A 136 4.49 -19.27 -3.88
N ALA A 137 5.01 -20.26 -4.61
CA ALA A 137 4.22 -21.42 -5.05
C ALA A 137 3.67 -22.26 -3.89
N ALA A 138 4.35 -22.23 -2.72
CA ALA A 138 3.89 -22.91 -1.51
C ALA A 138 2.77 -22.13 -0.80
N GLY A 139 2.66 -20.82 -1.03
CA GLY A 139 1.71 -19.94 -0.35
C GLY A 139 2.18 -19.53 1.05
N ASP A 140 3.48 -19.65 1.34
CA ASP A 140 4.08 -19.48 2.66
C ASP A 140 4.88 -18.16 2.78
N SER A 141 5.23 -17.53 1.65
CA SER A 141 6.02 -16.30 1.64
C SER A 141 5.44 -15.24 0.72
N LEU A 142 5.28 -14.00 1.22
CA LEU A 142 4.95 -12.83 0.39
C LEU A 142 6.19 -12.32 -0.34
N LEU A 143 6.21 -12.44 -1.66
CA LEU A 143 7.34 -12.08 -2.50
C LEU A 143 7.31 -10.60 -2.89
N MET A 144 6.13 -10.13 -3.30
CA MET A 144 5.88 -8.75 -3.68
C MET A 144 4.40 -8.44 -3.53
N TRP A 145 4.08 -7.16 -3.48
CA TRP A 145 2.68 -6.74 -3.49
C TRP A 145 2.51 -5.38 -4.15
N GLY A 146 1.28 -5.07 -4.52
CA GLY A 146 0.93 -3.80 -5.12
C GLY A 146 -0.33 -3.21 -4.52
N LEU A 147 -0.46 -1.89 -4.65
CA LEU A 147 -1.58 -1.11 -4.15
C LEU A 147 -1.93 -0.02 -5.17
N LYS A 148 -3.10 -0.19 -5.80
CA LYS A 148 -3.71 0.83 -6.65
C LYS A 148 -4.76 1.59 -5.86
N HIS A 149 -4.70 2.92 -5.91
CA HIS A 149 -5.83 3.76 -5.52
C HIS A 149 -6.48 4.39 -6.74
N GLN A 150 -7.81 4.43 -6.73
CA GLN A 150 -8.58 5.36 -7.53
C GLN A 150 -9.25 6.33 -6.58
N VAL A 151 -9.09 7.63 -6.81
CA VAL A 151 -9.66 8.68 -5.96
C VAL A 151 -10.55 9.56 -6.81
N LYS A 152 -11.73 9.89 -6.29
CA LYS A 152 -12.67 10.79 -6.94
C LYS A 152 -13.45 11.64 -5.94
N GLY A 153 -13.39 12.94 -6.13
CA GLY A 153 -14.15 13.94 -5.39
C GLY A 153 -14.06 15.31 -6.07
N PRO A 154 -14.61 16.37 -5.44
CA PRO A 154 -14.67 17.71 -6.04
C PRO A 154 -13.30 18.32 -6.33
N GLU A 155 -12.31 18.03 -5.49
CA GLU A 155 -10.96 18.62 -5.55
C GLU A 155 -9.87 17.57 -5.79
N LYS A 156 -10.24 16.30 -5.97
CA LYS A 156 -9.32 15.19 -6.26
C LYS A 156 -9.90 14.29 -7.34
N ASP A 157 -9.15 14.12 -8.43
CA ASP A 157 -9.40 13.05 -9.39
C ASP A 157 -8.04 12.51 -9.85
N TYR A 158 -7.63 11.40 -9.25
CA TYR A 158 -6.34 10.79 -9.58
C TYR A 158 -6.37 9.28 -9.37
N SER A 159 -5.40 8.62 -9.98
CA SER A 159 -5.06 7.24 -9.69
C SER A 159 -3.60 7.14 -9.25
N SER A 160 -3.32 6.21 -8.36
CA SER A 160 -1.96 5.81 -8.04
C SER A 160 -1.82 4.30 -8.19
N ASP A 161 -0.69 3.84 -8.71
CA ASP A 161 -0.35 2.42 -8.82
C ASP A 161 1.02 2.22 -8.20
N THR A 162 1.07 1.48 -7.10
CA THR A 162 2.24 1.28 -6.29
C THR A 162 2.68 -0.17 -6.35
N VAL A 163 3.98 -0.40 -6.53
CA VAL A 163 4.60 -1.71 -6.43
C VAL A 163 5.63 -1.70 -5.31
N TYR A 164 5.58 -2.75 -4.49
CA TYR A 164 6.48 -3.00 -3.38
C TYR A 164 7.30 -4.26 -3.68
N THR A 165 8.62 -4.14 -3.69
CA THR A 165 9.55 -5.26 -3.88
C THR A 165 10.59 -5.30 -2.76
N ARG A 166 11.11 -6.48 -2.45
CA ARG A 166 12.28 -6.60 -1.57
C ARG A 166 13.53 -6.05 -2.28
N GLU A 167 14.53 -5.61 -1.51
CA GLU A 167 15.73 -4.94 -2.04
C GLU A 167 16.56 -5.83 -2.97
N ASP A 168 16.69 -7.11 -2.64
CA ASP A 168 17.31 -8.15 -3.44
C ASP A 168 16.61 -8.37 -4.80
N GLN A 169 15.30 -8.15 -4.86
CA GLN A 169 14.51 -8.26 -6.09
C GLN A 169 14.44 -6.96 -6.91
N ALA A 170 14.65 -5.79 -6.28
CA ALA A 170 14.66 -4.50 -6.95
C ALA A 170 15.85 -4.34 -7.92
N GLN A 171 16.99 -4.96 -7.63
CA GLN A 171 18.17 -4.92 -8.50
C GLN A 171 18.00 -5.76 -9.78
N ALA A 172 17.20 -6.83 -9.72
CA ALA A 172 16.91 -7.70 -10.87
C ALA A 172 15.83 -7.12 -11.82
N THR A 173 15.02 -6.17 -11.35
CA THR A 173 13.89 -5.60 -12.11
C THR A 173 14.27 -4.33 -12.90
N ASN A 174 15.39 -3.69 -12.57
CA ASN A 174 15.93 -2.56 -13.34
C ASN A 174 16.45 -2.92 -14.75
N SER A 175 16.56 -4.22 -15.07
CA SER A 175 16.94 -4.73 -16.41
C SER A 175 15.75 -5.27 -17.23
N ALA A 176 14.53 -5.31 -16.69
CA ALA A 176 13.33 -5.79 -17.38
C ALA A 176 12.18 -4.77 -17.28
N SER A 177 12.29 -3.71 -18.08
CA SER A 177 11.20 -2.74 -18.30
C SER A 177 10.08 -3.39 -19.11
N ASN A 178 9.01 -3.87 -18.45
CA ASN A 178 7.59 -3.72 -18.87
C ASN A 178 6.53 -4.56 -18.11
N SER A 179 6.85 -5.38 -17.10
CA SER A 179 5.85 -6.32 -16.51
C SER A 179 5.36 -6.00 -15.09
N LEU A 180 5.81 -4.91 -14.46
CA LEU A 180 5.50 -4.58 -13.06
C LEU A 180 4.40 -3.51 -12.92
N ARG A 181 3.22 -3.79 -13.46
CA ARG A 181 2.00 -3.08 -13.05
C ARG A 181 1.17 -4.01 -12.19
N CYS A 182 0.43 -3.46 -11.23
CA CYS A 182 -0.78 -4.12 -10.78
C CYS A 182 -1.61 -4.36 -12.05
N MET A 183 -1.82 -5.62 -12.46
CA MET A 183 -2.53 -5.88 -13.72
C MET A 183 -3.84 -5.10 -13.74
N GLY A 184 -4.10 -4.46 -14.88
CA GLY A 184 -5.26 -3.59 -15.06
C GLY A 184 -6.57 -4.34 -14.84
N TYR A 185 -7.41 -3.74 -14.00
CA TYR A 185 -8.86 -3.75 -14.16
C TYR A 185 -9.25 -2.42 -14.83
#